data_AF-A0A2D8UQ45-F1
#
_entry.id   AF-A0A2D8UQ45-F1
#
_cell.length_a   1.000
_cell.length_b   1.000
_cell.length_c   1.000
_cell.angle_alpha   90.00
_cell.angle_beta   90.00
_cell.angle_gamma   90.00
#
_symmetry.space_group_name_H-M   'P 1'
#
loop_
_entity.id
_entity.type
_entity.pdbx_description
1 polymer ?
#
loop_
_entity_poly.entity_id
_entity_poly.type
_entity_poly.pdbx_seq_one_letter_code
_entity_poly.pdbx_strand_id
1 'polypeptide(L)'
;MKKISFLAVVALLLFSCSDDFVTDNEISGTNQQYDVNGQNLTQSSRIKTEDDYYWLKKKFAMALHKAMVQNVNLRRFLKEEAIKQFDGDYDILYNYIRDEKIGDKTFREILLPFFEKESELSQIESTLGALTIFVPTLPENSFSAQTWNVTEEVPLVAIRLLNNRKTPIINSEGQSFLLDENAIPGFPVIVIKESERVVVESFPNYDRNKNREFTAANGFKFKFESPYYNHLTGTGGGAGVDPDKITLAEAWNVNGKHQNLGWQRDYIYYTINPTNPDGPFINNFAETIRDFRIEGSTPYNALHNISDPSSVNNNLSDPDLEDVLIQSGTPSQGSFWTDGKFDFKIYINYNADSPDLVKVFDATPESLFDITYSEKNIGLLWIDLKIYTITDIKQKSLPLDLEVLTWRLHDYSNEWRFRVEEVDLQVKNTSTTSSSTKHNTNFEFEASGELFNVVKIGGKYGASSEETHSSSKTKEWTESSDDLGMTVVHFGDNVIIDEFELVMNLPFIQIKDTIYRLRRYKTNECSFSLVPRKVQ
;
A
#
# COMPACT_ATOMS: atom_id res chain seq x y z
N MET A 1 -81.06 41.25 -17.26
CA MET A 1 -81.26 39.79 -17.18
C MET A 1 -79.85 39.18 -17.14
N LYS A 2 -79.16 38.94 -16.00
CA LYS A 2 -79.39 37.97 -14.89
C LYS A 2 -79.84 36.61 -15.44
N LYS A 3 -79.24 35.45 -15.16
CA LYS A 3 -78.18 35.03 -14.22
C LYS A 3 -77.94 33.53 -14.53
N ILE A 4 -76.72 33.04 -14.29
CA ILE A 4 -76.40 31.71 -13.74
C ILE A 4 -76.72 30.49 -14.62
N SER A 5 -75.66 29.84 -15.14
CA SER A 5 -75.71 28.42 -15.53
C SER A 5 -75.20 27.57 -14.38
N PHE A 6 -76.04 26.60 -14.00
CA PHE A 6 -75.87 25.71 -12.86
C PHE A 6 -75.19 24.41 -13.28
N LEU A 7 -74.56 23.82 -12.28
CA LEU A 7 -73.67 22.66 -12.20
C LEU A 7 -74.38 21.31 -12.39
N ALA A 8 -73.66 20.29 -12.88
CA ALA A 8 -73.82 18.87 -12.55
C ALA A 8 -72.44 18.21 -12.76
N VAL A 9 -71.60 18.00 -11.74
CA VAL A 9 -71.61 16.98 -10.68
C VAL A 9 -71.77 15.55 -11.20
N VAL A 10 -70.63 14.87 -11.36
CA VAL A 10 -70.48 13.48 -10.90
C VAL A 10 -69.27 13.46 -9.98
N ALA A 11 -69.54 13.20 -8.70
CA ALA A 11 -68.59 12.95 -7.65
C ALA A 11 -68.55 11.43 -7.36
N LEU A 12 -67.34 10.91 -7.14
CA LEU A 12 -66.98 9.81 -6.24
C LEU A 12 -65.42 9.77 -6.27
N LEU A 13 -64.65 10.40 -5.37
CA LEU A 13 -64.50 10.20 -3.90
C LEU A 13 -64.14 8.72 -3.64
N LEU A 14 -62.97 8.32 -3.11
CA LEU A 14 -62.23 8.68 -1.88
C LEU A 14 -60.92 7.83 -1.83
N PHE A 15 -59.84 8.03 -1.08
CA PHE A 15 -59.32 8.94 -0.03
C PHE A 15 -57.82 8.55 0.08
N SER A 16 -56.84 9.42 0.31
CA SER A 16 -56.33 9.87 1.64
C SER A 16 -54.82 10.15 1.44
N CYS A 17 -54.11 11.16 1.91
CA CYS A 17 -54.39 12.35 2.71
C CYS A 17 -53.38 13.44 2.25
N SER A 18 -53.91 14.61 1.94
CA SER A 18 -53.39 15.99 2.11
C SER A 18 -52.65 16.20 3.44
N ASP A 19 -51.85 17.22 3.72
CA ASP A 19 -51.20 18.38 3.09
C ASP A 19 -50.04 18.69 4.13
N ASP A 20 -49.03 19.53 3.99
CA ASP A 20 -49.04 20.95 3.67
C ASP A 20 -47.59 21.46 3.62
N PHE A 21 -47.41 22.48 2.79
CA PHE A 21 -46.26 23.38 2.73
C PHE A 21 -46.28 24.29 3.97
N VAL A 22 -45.19 24.38 4.75
CA VAL A 22 -45.00 25.43 5.76
C VAL A 22 -43.57 25.97 5.71
N THR A 23 -43.51 27.29 5.56
CA THR A 23 -42.37 28.21 5.60
C THR A 23 -41.87 28.47 7.03
N ASP A 24 -40.61 28.88 7.14
CA ASP A 24 -39.87 29.33 8.33
C ASP A 24 -40.68 30.01 9.45
N ASN A 25 -40.60 29.46 10.66
CA ASN A 25 -39.89 30.07 11.80
C ASN A 25 -40.10 29.27 13.09
N GLU A 26 -39.01 29.17 13.86
CA GLU A 26 -38.92 28.94 15.32
C GLU A 26 -39.83 27.87 15.94
N ILE A 27 -39.24 26.75 16.36
CA ILE A 27 -39.41 26.20 17.73
C ILE A 27 -38.18 25.34 18.07
N SER A 28 -37.57 25.73 19.19
CA SER A 28 -36.48 25.09 19.91
C SER A 28 -36.70 23.60 20.18
N GLY A 29 -35.66 22.81 19.91
CA GLY A 29 -35.52 21.43 20.37
C GLY A 29 -34.06 21.13 20.64
N THR A 30 -33.58 21.55 21.82
CA THR A 30 -32.23 21.26 22.32
C THR A 30 -32.09 19.78 22.67
N ASN A 31 -31.35 19.02 21.87
CA ASN A 31 -30.72 17.79 22.35
C ASN A 31 -29.26 18.11 22.70
N GLN A 32 -29.04 18.57 23.93
CA GLN A 32 -27.71 18.74 24.49
C GLN A 32 -27.21 17.39 25.01
N GLN A 33 -26.15 16.87 24.38
CA GLN A 33 -25.36 15.80 24.95
C GLN A 33 -24.13 16.43 25.60
N TYR A 34 -24.02 16.26 26.91
CA TYR A 34 -22.94 16.80 27.74
C TYR A 34 -21.80 15.78 27.85
N ASP A 35 -20.56 16.23 27.71
CA ASP A 35 -19.39 15.49 28.22
C ASP A 35 -19.29 15.68 29.75
N VAL A 36 -18.51 14.84 30.43
CA VAL A 36 -18.33 14.72 31.89
C VAL A 36 -17.88 16.05 32.55
N ASN A 37 -17.52 17.07 31.76
CA ASN A 37 -17.10 18.40 32.21
C ASN A 37 -18.00 19.57 31.75
N GLY A 38 -19.19 19.32 31.18
CA GLY A 38 -20.24 20.34 31.05
C GLY A 38 -19.98 21.54 30.11
N GLN A 39 -19.14 21.39 29.09
CA GLN A 39 -18.95 22.43 28.05
C GLN A 39 -19.78 22.11 26.79
N ASN A 40 -20.45 23.12 26.21
CA ASN A 40 -21.17 22.98 24.94
C ASN A 40 -20.18 22.76 23.78
N LEU A 41 -20.34 21.66 23.03
CA LEU A 41 -19.69 21.50 21.73
C LEU A 41 -20.43 22.39 20.72
N THR A 42 -19.95 23.62 20.50
CA THR A 42 -20.35 24.38 19.32
C THR A 42 -19.80 23.66 18.09
N GLN A 43 -20.71 23.19 17.24
CA GLN A 43 -20.46 22.71 15.89
C GLN A 43 -19.62 23.77 15.17
N SER A 44 -18.31 23.51 15.06
CA SER A 44 -17.38 24.38 14.35
C SER A 44 -17.74 24.35 12.87
N SER A 45 -18.48 25.35 12.41
CA SER A 45 -18.45 25.78 11.01
C SER A 45 -17.00 26.19 10.69
N ARG A 46 -16.18 25.24 10.21
CA ARG A 46 -14.82 25.54 9.77
C ARG A 46 -14.91 26.54 8.60
N ILE A 47 -14.30 27.69 8.77
CA ILE A 47 -14.11 28.67 7.70
C ILE A 47 -13.21 28.01 6.65
N LYS A 48 -13.73 27.76 5.44
CA LYS A 48 -12.96 27.30 4.28
C LYS A 48 -11.96 28.40 3.93
N THR A 49 -10.66 28.15 4.02
CA THR A 49 -9.64 29.14 3.66
C THR A 49 -8.95 28.78 2.35
N GLU A 50 -8.49 29.77 1.59
CA GLU A 50 -7.74 29.56 0.34
C GLU A 50 -6.41 28.79 0.56
N ASP A 51 -6.01 28.61 1.82
CA ASP A 51 -4.83 27.88 2.27
C ASP A 51 -5.11 26.38 2.55
N ASP A 52 -6.36 25.91 2.40
CA ASP A 52 -6.67 24.50 2.61
C ASP A 52 -6.00 23.63 1.53
N TYR A 53 -5.40 22.51 1.93
CA TYR A 53 -4.65 21.59 1.05
C TYR A 53 -5.44 21.18 -0.20
N TYR A 54 -6.73 20.91 -0.04
CA TYR A 54 -7.60 20.60 -1.18
C TYR A 54 -7.69 21.76 -2.18
N TRP A 55 -7.89 23.00 -1.72
CA TRP A 55 -8.05 24.15 -2.61
C TRP A 55 -6.75 24.44 -3.36
N LEU A 56 -5.60 24.26 -2.71
CA LEU A 56 -4.29 24.32 -3.36
C LEU A 56 -4.13 23.24 -4.45
N LYS A 57 -4.48 21.97 -4.15
CA LYS A 57 -4.52 20.88 -5.15
C LYS A 57 -5.50 21.17 -6.28
N LYS A 58 -6.65 21.77 -5.99
CA LYS A 58 -7.67 22.15 -6.99
C LYS A 58 -7.19 23.26 -7.92
N LYS A 59 -6.59 24.32 -7.39
CA LYS A 59 -5.97 25.38 -8.21
C LYS A 59 -4.89 24.80 -9.14
N PHE A 60 -4.03 23.93 -8.60
CA PHE A 60 -3.01 23.23 -9.39
C PHE A 60 -3.62 22.34 -10.49
N ALA A 61 -4.62 21.52 -10.15
CA ALA A 61 -5.31 20.63 -11.07
C ALA A 61 -5.94 21.37 -12.25
N MET A 62 -6.61 22.50 -11.99
CA MET A 62 -7.21 23.33 -13.04
C MET A 62 -6.15 23.94 -13.97
N ALA A 63 -5.05 24.46 -13.41
CA ALA A 63 -3.95 25.00 -14.19
C ALA A 63 -3.27 23.92 -15.04
N LEU A 64 -3.02 22.74 -14.47
CA LEU A 64 -2.43 21.60 -15.16
C LEU A 64 -3.31 21.12 -16.31
N HIS A 65 -4.62 20.95 -16.09
CA HIS A 65 -5.55 20.55 -17.15
C HIS A 65 -5.56 21.57 -18.31
N LYS A 66 -5.64 22.88 -18.00
CA LYS A 66 -5.57 23.94 -19.03
C LYS A 66 -4.26 23.86 -19.83
N ALA A 67 -3.14 23.69 -19.14
CA ALA A 67 -1.84 23.56 -19.78
C ALA A 67 -1.78 22.32 -20.68
N MET A 68 -2.28 21.18 -20.20
CA MET A 68 -2.36 19.94 -20.99
C MET A 68 -3.23 20.10 -22.22
N VAL A 69 -4.41 20.76 -22.14
CA VAL A 69 -5.26 21.03 -23.31
C VAL A 69 -4.48 21.77 -24.40
N GLN A 70 -3.71 22.79 -24.01
CA GLN A 70 -3.03 23.70 -24.95
C GLN A 70 -1.66 23.19 -25.44
N ASN A 71 -1.04 22.24 -24.74
CA ASN A 71 0.35 21.88 -24.98
C ASN A 71 0.57 20.35 -25.04
N VAL A 72 0.64 19.82 -26.27
CA VAL A 72 0.97 18.40 -26.51
C VAL A 72 2.37 18.01 -26.04
N ASN A 73 3.33 18.95 -26.06
CA ASN A 73 4.68 18.68 -25.58
C ASN A 73 4.73 18.55 -24.07
N LEU A 74 3.87 19.28 -23.34
CA LEU A 74 3.69 19.05 -21.90
C LEU A 74 3.15 17.65 -21.63
N ARG A 75 2.12 17.20 -22.36
CA ARG A 75 1.58 15.83 -22.21
C ARG A 75 2.66 14.77 -22.48
N ARG A 76 3.49 14.98 -23.51
CA ARG A 76 4.64 14.11 -23.81
C ARG A 76 5.66 14.09 -22.69
N PHE A 77 6.05 15.26 -22.18
CA PHE A 77 6.98 15.38 -21.07
C PHE A 77 6.45 14.67 -19.81
N LEU A 78 5.18 14.87 -19.43
CA LEU A 78 4.59 14.18 -18.28
C LEU A 78 4.57 12.67 -18.46
N LYS A 79 4.21 12.17 -19.65
CA LYS A 79 4.30 10.74 -19.98
C LYS A 79 5.72 10.20 -19.82
N GLU A 80 6.71 10.92 -20.34
CA GLU A 80 8.12 10.52 -20.27
C GLU A 80 8.65 10.51 -18.84
N GLU A 81 8.28 11.48 -18.01
CA GLU A 81 8.64 11.52 -16.59
C GLU A 81 7.96 10.40 -15.79
N ALA A 82 6.65 10.16 -16.00
CA ALA A 82 5.92 9.10 -15.33
C ALA A 82 6.54 7.71 -15.61
N ILE A 83 6.91 7.42 -16.86
CA ILE A 83 7.50 6.12 -17.25
C ILE A 83 8.82 5.82 -16.53
N LYS A 84 9.54 6.83 -16.02
CA LYS A 84 10.78 6.61 -15.26
C LYS A 84 10.54 5.93 -13.92
N GLN A 85 9.33 6.04 -13.38
CA GLN A 85 8.94 5.51 -12.08
C GLN A 85 9.95 5.83 -10.98
N PHE A 86 10.22 7.12 -10.76
CA PHE A 86 11.34 7.54 -9.90
C PHE A 86 11.25 6.99 -8.47
N ASP A 87 10.04 6.73 -7.98
CA ASP A 87 9.70 6.15 -6.67
C ASP A 87 9.08 4.74 -6.76
N GLY A 88 9.11 4.10 -7.94
CA GLY A 88 8.50 2.80 -8.20
C GLY A 88 7.07 2.84 -8.74
N ASP A 89 6.40 4.00 -8.71
CA ASP A 89 5.09 4.25 -9.33
C ASP A 89 5.17 5.26 -10.46
N TYR A 90 4.09 5.42 -11.24
CA TYR A 90 4.01 6.42 -12.31
C TYR A 90 3.78 7.85 -11.77
N ASP A 91 4.41 8.16 -10.64
CA ASP A 91 4.40 9.47 -10.00
C ASP A 91 5.42 10.41 -10.63
N ILE A 92 5.09 11.70 -10.61
CA ILE A 92 5.95 12.78 -11.06
C ILE A 92 6.02 13.81 -9.93
N LEU A 93 7.18 13.94 -9.28
CA LEU A 93 7.39 14.91 -8.20
C LEU A 93 7.53 16.33 -8.75
N TYR A 94 6.44 17.11 -8.72
CA TYR A 94 6.36 18.43 -9.36
C TYR A 94 7.50 19.36 -8.95
N ASN A 95 7.73 19.52 -7.64
CA ASN A 95 8.76 20.44 -7.15
C ASN A 95 10.19 20.06 -7.55
N TYR A 96 10.43 18.77 -7.83
CA TYR A 96 11.73 18.29 -8.30
C TYR A 96 11.97 18.63 -9.78
N ILE A 97 10.93 18.57 -10.61
CA ILE A 97 11.05 18.70 -12.07
C ILE A 97 10.50 20.02 -12.65
N ARG A 98 9.96 20.92 -11.82
CA ARG A 98 9.28 22.15 -12.28
C ARG A 98 10.15 23.10 -13.11
N ASP A 99 11.47 23.03 -12.98
CA ASP A 99 12.43 23.86 -13.73
C ASP A 99 12.99 23.17 -14.99
N GLU A 100 12.59 21.92 -15.25
CA GLU A 100 12.96 21.20 -16.47
C GLU A 100 12.31 21.84 -17.70
N LYS A 101 13.04 21.85 -18.81
CA LYS A 101 12.62 22.52 -20.06
C LYS A 101 11.73 21.64 -20.93
N ILE A 102 10.64 22.24 -21.41
CA ILE A 102 9.72 21.68 -22.40
C ILE A 102 9.73 22.63 -23.61
N GLY A 103 10.71 22.41 -24.50
CA GLY A 103 11.08 23.39 -25.52
C GLY A 103 11.80 24.58 -24.90
N ASP A 104 11.30 25.80 -25.15
CA ASP A 104 11.95 27.03 -24.66
C ASP A 104 11.51 27.46 -23.26
N LYS A 105 10.43 26.88 -22.74
CA LYS A 105 9.86 27.19 -21.42
C LYS A 105 10.10 26.06 -20.43
N THR A 106 10.22 26.38 -19.15
CA THR A 106 10.17 25.35 -18.10
C THR A 106 8.75 24.86 -17.86
N PHE A 107 8.61 23.73 -17.16
CA PHE A 107 7.30 23.25 -16.75
C PHE A 107 6.53 24.30 -15.92
N ARG A 108 7.20 24.93 -14.94
CA ARG A 108 6.63 26.02 -14.12
C ARG A 108 6.16 27.20 -14.98
N GLU A 109 6.96 27.62 -15.96
CA GLU A 109 6.61 28.72 -16.87
C GLU A 109 5.42 28.39 -17.80
N ILE A 110 5.18 27.11 -18.07
CA ILE A 110 4.01 26.65 -18.81
C ILE A 110 2.73 26.72 -17.95
N LEU A 111 2.83 26.46 -16.64
CA LEU A 111 1.70 26.52 -15.72
C LEU A 111 1.33 27.96 -15.32
N LEU A 112 2.34 28.81 -15.13
CA LEU A 112 2.19 30.17 -14.59
C LEU A 112 1.08 31.03 -15.23
N PRO A 113 0.85 31.02 -16.56
CA PRO A 113 -0.21 31.81 -17.19
C PRO A 113 -1.64 31.43 -16.77
N PHE A 114 -1.83 30.28 -16.11
CA PHE A 114 -3.13 29.80 -15.66
C PHE A 114 -3.45 30.14 -14.19
N PHE A 115 -2.54 30.86 -13.52
CA PHE A 115 -2.75 31.42 -12.19
C PHE A 115 -3.02 32.93 -12.29
N GLU A 116 -3.80 33.48 -11.36
CA GLU A 116 -4.06 34.93 -11.34
C GLU A 116 -2.81 35.70 -10.92
N LYS A 117 -2.05 35.11 -9.99
CA LYS A 117 -0.81 35.68 -9.45
C LYS A 117 0.23 34.59 -9.30
N GLU A 118 1.49 34.92 -9.58
CA GLU A 118 2.61 34.00 -9.35
C GLU A 118 2.68 33.52 -7.89
N SER A 119 2.26 34.36 -6.93
CA SER A 119 2.22 34.00 -5.52
C SER A 119 1.36 32.78 -5.22
N GLU A 120 0.32 32.49 -6.02
CA GLU A 120 -0.52 31.30 -5.83
C GLU A 120 0.23 30.01 -6.15
N LEU A 121 0.98 30.00 -7.27
CA LEU A 121 1.81 28.86 -7.62
C LEU A 121 2.96 28.69 -6.61
N SER A 122 3.58 29.80 -6.19
CA SER A 122 4.60 29.78 -5.14
C SER A 122 4.07 29.24 -3.80
N GLN A 123 2.81 29.54 -3.46
CA GLN A 123 2.17 29.00 -2.26
C GLN A 123 1.98 27.48 -2.36
N ILE A 124 1.46 26.99 -3.49
CA ILE A 124 1.34 25.55 -3.76
C ILE A 124 2.69 24.87 -3.63
N GLU A 125 3.73 25.44 -4.24
CA GLU A 125 5.10 24.96 -4.20
C GLU A 125 5.67 24.87 -2.77
N SER A 126 5.36 25.83 -1.91
CA SER A 126 5.84 25.84 -0.52
C SER A 126 5.03 24.96 0.43
N THR A 127 3.72 24.84 0.22
CA THR A 127 2.82 24.10 1.12
C THR A 127 2.78 22.62 0.76
N LEU A 128 2.70 22.30 -0.53
CA LEU A 128 2.59 20.93 -1.05
C LEU A 128 3.96 20.46 -1.54
N GLY A 129 4.91 20.36 -0.61
CA GLY A 129 6.30 20.00 -0.91
C GLY A 129 6.43 18.66 -1.65
N ALA A 130 5.61 17.67 -1.26
CA ALA A 130 5.58 16.32 -1.82
C ALA A 130 4.50 16.14 -2.91
N LEU A 131 4.00 17.24 -3.52
CA LEU A 131 2.98 17.19 -4.57
C LEU A 131 3.45 16.35 -5.78
N THR A 132 2.68 15.32 -6.11
CA THR A 132 2.90 14.50 -7.30
C THR A 132 1.74 14.56 -8.28
N ILE A 133 2.09 14.31 -9.54
CA ILE A 133 1.16 14.00 -10.61
C ILE A 133 1.30 12.50 -10.89
N PHE A 134 0.31 11.72 -10.49
CA PHE A 134 0.27 10.28 -10.68
C PHE A 134 -0.50 9.92 -11.96
N VAL A 135 0.09 9.05 -12.79
CA VAL A 135 -0.56 8.53 -14.00
C VAL A 135 -1.01 7.08 -13.75
N PRO A 136 -2.30 6.83 -13.43
CA PRO A 136 -2.77 5.51 -13.05
C PRO A 136 -2.71 4.51 -14.20
N THR A 137 -2.55 3.23 -13.87
CA THR A 137 -2.86 2.12 -14.79
C THR A 137 -4.30 1.71 -14.56
N LEU A 138 -5.15 1.94 -15.55
CA LEU A 138 -6.58 1.67 -15.46
C LEU A 138 -6.95 0.30 -16.05
N PRO A 139 -8.08 -0.29 -15.62
CA PRO A 139 -8.56 -1.58 -16.10
C PRO A 139 -8.70 -1.66 -17.62
N GLU A 140 -8.68 -2.88 -18.15
CA GLU A 140 -8.91 -3.18 -19.56
C GLU A 140 -7.98 -2.42 -20.53
N ASN A 141 -6.78 -2.04 -20.06
CA ASN A 141 -5.83 -1.18 -20.79
C ASN A 141 -6.44 0.15 -21.27
N SER A 142 -7.46 0.65 -20.58
CA SER A 142 -8.18 1.86 -20.98
C SER A 142 -7.32 3.13 -20.91
N PHE A 143 -6.36 3.18 -19.98
CA PHE A 143 -5.37 4.25 -19.88
C PHE A 143 -4.19 3.84 -18.98
N SER A 144 -2.98 4.27 -19.32
CA SER A 144 -1.77 4.12 -18.49
C SER A 144 -0.68 5.06 -18.99
N ALA A 145 0.38 5.27 -18.21
CA ALA A 145 1.56 6.01 -18.69
C ALA A 145 2.12 5.39 -19.99
N GLN A 146 2.12 4.06 -20.12
CA GLN A 146 2.63 3.33 -21.29
C GLN A 146 1.74 3.58 -22.51
N THR A 147 0.42 3.48 -22.33
CA THR A 147 -0.56 3.51 -23.43
C THR A 147 -1.04 4.92 -23.77
N TRP A 148 -0.76 5.94 -22.94
CA TRP A 148 -1.23 7.32 -23.14
C TRP A 148 -0.86 7.87 -24.52
N ASN A 149 -1.88 8.08 -25.36
CA ASN A 149 -1.76 8.70 -26.67
C ASN A 149 -1.79 10.22 -26.53
N VAL A 150 -0.61 10.81 -26.32
CA VAL A 150 -0.49 12.25 -26.04
C VAL A 150 -1.03 13.16 -27.14
N THR A 151 -1.22 12.70 -28.38
CA THR A 151 -1.80 13.54 -29.45
C THR A 151 -3.32 13.58 -29.43
N GLU A 152 -3.98 12.51 -28.99
CA GLU A 152 -5.44 12.37 -29.03
C GLU A 152 -6.07 12.51 -27.64
N GLU A 153 -5.33 12.18 -26.59
CA GLU A 153 -5.83 12.11 -25.23
C GLU A 153 -5.33 13.29 -24.38
N VAL A 154 -6.28 14.03 -23.81
CA VAL A 154 -6.05 15.00 -22.75
C VAL A 154 -6.70 14.46 -21.48
N PRO A 155 -5.93 13.98 -20.51
CA PRO A 155 -6.48 13.44 -19.28
C PRO A 155 -7.23 14.49 -18.46
N LEU A 156 -8.38 14.12 -17.91
CA LEU A 156 -8.98 14.86 -16.79
C LEU A 156 -8.08 14.80 -15.56
N VAL A 157 -8.30 15.68 -14.59
CA VAL A 157 -7.48 15.71 -13.37
C VAL A 157 -8.33 15.34 -12.16
N ALA A 158 -7.97 14.23 -11.53
CA ALA A 158 -8.50 13.80 -10.26
C ALA A 158 -7.68 14.37 -9.09
N ILE A 159 -8.29 14.54 -7.94
CA ILE A 159 -7.60 14.95 -6.71
C ILE A 159 -7.79 13.85 -5.67
N ARG A 160 -6.70 13.28 -5.17
CA ARG A 160 -6.80 12.33 -4.07
C ARG A 160 -7.16 13.06 -2.78
N LEU A 161 -8.26 12.62 -2.18
CA LEU A 161 -8.71 13.03 -0.86
C LEU A 161 -8.07 12.13 0.22
N LEU A 162 -8.13 12.57 1.47
CA LEU A 162 -7.67 11.80 2.63
C LEU A 162 -8.57 10.62 2.93
N ASN A 163 -9.85 10.67 2.55
CA ASN A 163 -10.77 9.55 2.49
C ASN A 163 -10.94 9.09 1.04
N ASN A 164 -10.95 7.78 0.81
CA ASN A 164 -11.08 7.22 -0.54
C ASN A 164 -12.55 6.99 -0.93
N ARG A 165 -13.51 7.52 -0.16
CA ARG A 165 -14.94 7.32 -0.43
C ARG A 165 -15.38 7.99 -1.71
N LYS A 166 -14.79 9.14 -2.03
CA LYS A 166 -15.14 9.93 -3.21
C LYS A 166 -13.88 10.58 -3.78
N THR A 167 -13.75 10.54 -5.10
CA THR A 167 -12.65 11.18 -5.81
C THR A 167 -13.17 12.31 -6.70
N PRO A 168 -12.83 13.57 -6.41
CA PRO A 168 -13.16 14.71 -7.27
C PRO A 168 -12.39 14.63 -8.58
N ILE A 169 -13.10 14.76 -9.69
CA ILE A 169 -12.54 14.87 -11.04
C ILE A 169 -12.94 16.23 -11.60
N ILE A 170 -11.96 16.98 -12.11
CA ILE A 170 -12.10 18.39 -12.48
C ILE A 170 -11.54 18.61 -13.88
N ASN A 171 -12.19 19.48 -14.65
CA ASN A 171 -11.70 19.94 -15.95
C ASN A 171 -11.21 21.40 -15.92
N SER A 172 -10.73 21.89 -17.06
CA SER A 172 -10.20 23.26 -17.21
C SER A 172 -11.23 24.37 -17.01
N GLU A 173 -12.51 24.08 -17.17
CA GLU A 173 -13.61 25.04 -16.99
C GLU A 173 -14.08 25.10 -15.52
N GLY A 174 -13.47 24.30 -14.65
CA GLY A 174 -13.84 24.18 -13.24
C GLY A 174 -15.10 23.33 -13.03
N GLN A 175 -15.61 22.67 -14.08
CA GLN A 175 -16.66 21.68 -13.93
C GLN A 175 -16.07 20.45 -13.25
N SER A 176 -16.79 19.95 -12.26
CA SER A 176 -16.37 18.81 -11.45
C SER A 176 -17.50 17.81 -11.25
N PHE A 177 -17.11 16.58 -10.96
CA PHE A 177 -17.99 15.53 -10.46
C PHE A 177 -17.20 14.67 -9.47
N LEU A 178 -17.91 13.94 -8.62
CA LEU A 178 -17.34 13.00 -7.67
C LEU A 178 -17.51 11.59 -8.22
N LEU A 179 -16.42 10.84 -8.29
CA LEU A 179 -16.46 9.42 -8.54
C LEU A 179 -16.52 8.68 -7.19
N ASP A 180 -17.51 7.81 -7.00
CA ASP A 180 -17.65 7.01 -5.78
C ASP A 180 -16.53 5.94 -5.68
N GLU A 181 -16.26 5.42 -4.49
CA GLU A 181 -15.11 4.53 -4.22
C GLU A 181 -15.06 3.24 -5.06
N ASN A 182 -16.21 2.81 -5.56
CA ASN A 182 -16.34 1.58 -6.35
C ASN A 182 -16.30 1.83 -7.86
N ALA A 183 -16.22 3.08 -8.28
CA ALA A 183 -16.17 3.48 -9.67
C ALA A 183 -14.73 3.81 -10.05
N ILE A 184 -14.22 3.09 -11.04
CA ILE A 184 -12.87 3.24 -11.57
C ILE A 184 -12.97 3.91 -12.94
N PRO A 185 -12.18 4.94 -13.25
CA PRO A 185 -12.21 5.57 -14.57
C PRO A 185 -11.87 4.57 -15.68
N GLY A 186 -12.58 4.66 -16.79
CA GLY A 186 -12.27 3.99 -18.06
C GLY A 186 -11.95 4.98 -19.17
N PHE A 187 -11.44 6.15 -18.78
CA PHE A 187 -11.06 7.27 -19.64
C PHE A 187 -9.73 7.86 -19.16
N PRO A 188 -9.00 8.63 -20.01
CA PRO A 188 -7.77 9.30 -19.61
C PRO A 188 -7.96 10.20 -18.39
N VAL A 189 -7.23 9.90 -17.31
CA VAL A 189 -7.22 10.69 -16.06
C VAL A 189 -5.85 10.64 -15.41
N ILE A 190 -5.42 11.72 -14.78
CA ILE A 190 -4.24 11.78 -13.91
C ILE A 190 -4.66 12.24 -12.52
N VAL A 191 -3.90 11.89 -11.49
CA VAL A 191 -4.27 12.11 -10.09
C VAL A 191 -3.27 13.07 -9.44
N ILE A 192 -3.77 14.09 -8.76
CA ILE A 192 -2.97 14.97 -7.90
C ILE A 192 -3.01 14.40 -6.48
N LYS A 193 -1.85 13.96 -5.99
CA LYS A 193 -1.67 13.45 -4.62
C LYS A 193 -0.39 14.02 -3.99
N GLU A 194 -0.15 13.68 -2.74
CA GLU A 194 1.17 13.84 -2.12
C GLU A 194 1.81 12.46 -2.02
N SER A 195 3.11 12.37 -2.30
CA SER A 195 3.81 11.09 -2.25
C SER A 195 4.13 10.69 -0.81
N GLU A 196 3.77 9.44 -0.50
CA GLU A 196 4.08 8.69 0.73
C GLU A 196 5.54 8.21 0.78
N ARG A 197 6.20 8.13 -0.39
CA ARG A 197 7.56 7.59 -0.58
C ARG A 197 8.67 8.62 -0.46
N VAL A 198 8.33 9.91 -0.39
CA VAL A 198 9.31 11.00 -0.26
C VAL A 198 9.11 11.79 1.04
N VAL A 199 10.22 12.27 1.59
CA VAL A 199 10.26 13.17 2.74
C VAL A 199 10.93 14.46 2.28
N VAL A 200 10.25 15.59 2.48
CA VAL A 200 10.69 16.93 2.07
C VAL A 200 11.05 17.78 3.29
N GLU A 201 11.80 18.87 3.09
CA GLU A 201 12.32 19.71 4.18
C GLU A 201 11.24 20.28 5.12
N SER A 202 10.01 20.48 4.62
CA SER A 202 8.89 20.94 5.43
C SER A 202 8.35 19.88 6.41
N PHE A 203 8.73 18.61 6.24
CA PHE A 203 8.22 17.52 7.08
C PHE A 203 9.05 17.36 8.36
N PRO A 204 8.40 17.16 9.54
CA PRO A 204 9.11 17.09 10.83
C PRO A 204 10.18 15.99 10.94
N ASN A 205 10.07 14.93 10.13
CA ASN A 205 10.97 13.78 10.11
C ASN A 205 12.13 13.90 9.10
N TYR A 206 12.23 14.99 8.35
CA TYR A 206 13.25 15.16 7.30
C TYR A 206 14.68 14.96 7.81
N ASP A 207 15.05 15.59 8.93
CA ASP A 207 16.39 15.51 9.51
C ASP A 207 16.69 14.15 10.18
N ARG A 208 15.63 13.45 10.62
CA ARG A 208 15.73 12.12 11.22
C ARG A 208 16.01 11.06 10.15
N ASN A 209 15.43 11.22 8.96
CA ASN A 209 15.70 10.35 7.83
C ASN A 209 17.16 10.54 7.34
N LYS A 210 17.95 9.46 7.43
CA LYS A 210 19.38 9.41 7.07
C LYS A 210 19.63 8.87 5.66
N ASN A 211 18.58 8.65 4.88
CA ASN A 211 18.71 8.23 3.49
C ASN A 211 19.36 9.33 2.65
N ARG A 212 19.79 8.95 1.43
CA ARG A 212 20.40 9.86 0.48
C ARG A 212 19.46 11.05 0.18
N GLU A 213 20.03 12.24 0.25
CA GLU A 213 19.38 13.48 -0.14
C GLU A 213 19.59 13.75 -1.63
N PHE A 214 18.52 14.17 -2.30
CA PHE A 214 18.50 14.60 -3.69
C PHE A 214 18.18 16.09 -3.71
N THR A 215 18.87 16.82 -4.59
CA THR A 215 18.71 18.28 -4.72
C THR A 215 18.48 18.61 -6.19
N ALA A 216 17.38 19.32 -6.47
CA ALA A 216 17.09 19.88 -7.79
C ALA A 216 17.86 21.19 -8.02
N ALA A 217 17.95 21.61 -9.29
CA ALA A 217 18.62 22.86 -9.68
C ALA A 217 18.02 24.11 -9.00
N ASN A 218 16.73 24.05 -8.65
CA ASN A 218 15.97 25.09 -7.97
C ASN A 218 16.16 25.11 -6.44
N GLY A 219 17.04 24.25 -5.91
CA GLY A 219 17.31 24.12 -4.48
C GLY A 219 16.30 23.26 -3.71
N PHE A 220 15.26 22.73 -4.34
CA PHE A 220 14.33 21.78 -3.72
C PHE A 220 15.07 20.51 -3.34
N LYS A 221 14.82 20.01 -2.13
CA LYS A 221 15.43 18.80 -1.61
C LYS A 221 14.40 17.81 -1.12
N PHE A 222 14.69 16.54 -1.34
CA PHE A 222 13.92 15.44 -0.81
C PHE A 222 14.82 14.25 -0.49
N LYS A 223 14.29 13.33 0.32
CA LYS A 223 14.87 12.02 0.60
C LYS A 223 13.78 10.98 0.32
N PHE A 224 14.15 9.79 -0.12
CA PHE A 224 13.21 8.68 -0.11
C PHE A 224 12.97 8.22 1.33
N GLU A 225 11.75 7.79 1.64
CA GLU A 225 11.42 7.26 2.97
C GLU A 225 12.13 5.92 3.22
N SER A 226 12.24 5.09 2.19
CA SER A 226 13.07 3.88 2.17
C SER A 226 14.01 3.94 0.98
N PRO A 227 15.27 3.47 1.10
CA PRO A 227 16.14 3.30 -0.06
C PRO A 227 15.55 2.38 -1.14
N TYR A 228 14.59 1.52 -0.78
CA TYR A 228 13.86 0.65 -1.72
C TYR A 228 13.15 1.45 -2.82
N TYR A 229 12.60 2.62 -2.48
CA TYR A 229 11.90 3.49 -3.43
C TYR A 229 12.83 4.28 -4.34
N ASN A 230 14.16 4.18 -4.19
CA ASN A 230 15.06 4.94 -5.04
C ASN A 230 15.30 4.26 -6.38
N HIS A 231 14.51 4.63 -7.39
CA HIS A 231 14.69 4.17 -8.78
C HIS A 231 15.49 5.16 -9.64
N LEU A 232 15.89 6.32 -9.09
CA LEU A 232 16.68 7.33 -9.80
C LEU A 232 18.13 6.90 -10.07
N THR A 233 18.69 6.09 -9.18
CA THR A 233 20.03 5.53 -9.36
C THR A 233 19.88 4.04 -9.45
N GLY A 234 20.04 3.48 -10.64
CA GLY A 234 19.94 2.05 -10.89
C GLY A 234 20.85 1.24 -9.96
N THR A 235 20.34 0.87 -8.79
CA THR A 235 20.88 -0.21 -7.98
C THR A 235 20.22 -1.47 -8.52
N GLY A 236 20.84 -2.02 -9.55
CA GLY A 236 20.65 -3.40 -9.93
C GLY A 236 20.99 -4.27 -8.74
N GLY A 237 19.97 -4.74 -8.02
CA GLY A 237 20.07 -5.90 -7.14
C GLY A 237 19.93 -7.13 -8.02
N GLY A 238 21.06 -7.72 -8.39
CA GLY A 238 21.13 -8.84 -9.31
C GLY A 238 20.20 -9.99 -8.91
N ALA A 239 19.55 -10.55 -9.93
CA ALA A 239 18.97 -11.88 -9.86
C ALA A 239 20.08 -12.86 -9.44
N GLY A 240 20.08 -13.20 -8.16
CA GLY A 240 20.85 -14.31 -7.63
C GLY A 240 20.31 -15.61 -8.21
N VAL A 241 21.17 -16.30 -8.94
CA VAL A 241 21.03 -17.66 -9.44
C VAL A 241 20.35 -18.53 -8.38
N ASP A 242 19.34 -19.31 -8.80
CA ASP A 242 18.64 -20.26 -7.93
C ASP A 242 19.56 -21.41 -7.47
N PRO A 243 19.96 -21.49 -6.19
CA PRO A 243 20.64 -22.66 -5.67
C PRO A 243 19.64 -23.46 -4.83
N ASP A 244 19.08 -24.44 -5.51
CA ASP A 244 18.70 -25.77 -5.04
C ASP A 244 17.46 -25.94 -4.13
N LYS A 245 16.35 -26.33 -4.79
CA LYS A 245 15.28 -27.19 -4.22
C LYS A 245 15.81 -28.47 -3.55
N ILE A 246 17.06 -28.86 -3.83
CA ILE A 246 17.66 -30.15 -3.45
C ILE A 246 17.90 -30.22 -1.94
N THR A 247 18.52 -29.21 -1.31
CA THR A 247 18.87 -29.29 0.12
C THR A 247 17.66 -29.32 1.06
N LEU A 248 16.59 -28.60 0.71
CA LEU A 248 15.36 -28.59 1.51
C LEU A 248 14.56 -29.89 1.34
N ALA A 249 14.53 -30.43 0.11
CA ALA A 249 13.94 -31.74 -0.16
C ALA A 249 14.72 -32.87 0.53
N GLU A 250 16.06 -32.80 0.54
CA GLU A 250 16.92 -33.69 1.31
C GLU A 250 16.62 -33.61 2.80
N ALA A 251 16.54 -32.39 3.35
CA ALA A 251 16.16 -32.18 4.75
C ALA A 251 14.77 -32.77 5.04
N TRP A 252 13.80 -32.63 4.15
CA TRP A 252 12.49 -33.27 4.29
C TRP A 252 12.59 -34.80 4.33
N ASN A 253 13.33 -35.38 3.39
CA ASN A 253 13.47 -36.83 3.23
C ASN A 253 14.23 -37.49 4.40
N VAL A 254 15.32 -36.89 4.85
CA VAL A 254 16.19 -37.44 5.90
C VAL A 254 15.59 -37.22 7.29
N ASN A 255 14.93 -36.07 7.51
CA ASN A 255 14.69 -35.54 8.84
C ASN A 255 13.21 -35.33 9.21
N GLY A 256 12.23 -35.65 8.35
CA GLY A 256 10.86 -35.28 8.73
C GLY A 256 9.71 -35.76 7.88
N LYS A 257 9.91 -36.65 6.91
CA LYS A 257 8.83 -37.14 6.05
C LYS A 257 7.65 -37.68 6.89
N HIS A 258 6.55 -36.94 6.88
CA HIS A 258 5.31 -37.18 7.62
C HIS A 258 5.39 -37.21 9.16
N GLN A 259 6.48 -36.75 9.79
CA GLN A 259 6.66 -36.87 11.25
C GLN A 259 6.66 -35.54 12.02
N ASN A 260 6.57 -34.38 11.34
CA ASN A 260 6.56 -33.04 11.95
C ASN A 260 7.58 -32.84 13.08
N LEU A 261 8.81 -33.32 12.89
CA LEU A 261 9.82 -33.36 13.94
C LEU A 261 10.59 -32.04 14.13
N GLY A 262 10.48 -31.08 13.21
CA GLY A 262 11.14 -29.78 13.29
C GLY A 262 12.62 -29.77 12.90
N TRP A 263 13.09 -30.82 12.23
CA TRP A 263 14.52 -31.06 11.98
C TRP A 263 15.04 -30.50 10.66
N GLN A 264 14.19 -29.85 9.87
CA GLN A 264 14.61 -29.36 8.56
C GLN A 264 15.67 -28.27 8.70
N ARG A 265 15.47 -27.32 9.62
CA ARG A 265 16.46 -26.27 9.90
C ARG A 265 17.68 -26.78 10.66
N ASP A 266 17.53 -27.79 11.51
CA ASP A 266 18.65 -28.50 12.14
C ASP A 266 19.58 -29.14 11.10
N TYR A 267 19.02 -29.77 10.07
CA TYR A 267 19.80 -30.30 8.95
C TYR A 267 20.54 -29.18 8.21
N ILE A 268 19.82 -28.11 7.87
CA ILE A 268 20.29 -27.07 6.95
C ILE A 268 21.35 -26.18 7.62
N TYR A 269 21.10 -25.72 8.85
CA TYR A 269 22.00 -24.81 9.55
C TYR A 269 23.04 -25.51 10.44
N TYR A 270 22.85 -26.79 10.79
CA TYR A 270 23.71 -27.49 11.74
C TYR A 270 24.15 -28.90 11.30
N THR A 271 23.77 -29.38 10.12
CA THR A 271 24.04 -30.77 9.64
C THR A 271 23.49 -31.89 10.52
N ILE A 272 22.61 -31.57 11.47
CA ILE A 272 22.06 -32.52 12.44
C ILE A 272 21.00 -33.40 11.77
N ASN A 273 21.04 -34.71 12.05
CA ASN A 273 20.13 -35.71 11.49
C ASN A 273 20.03 -36.95 12.43
N PRO A 274 19.20 -37.99 12.15
CA PRO A 274 18.98 -39.08 13.10
C PRO A 274 20.23 -39.87 13.45
N THR A 275 21.22 -39.89 12.56
CA THR A 275 22.48 -40.63 12.75
C THR A 275 23.62 -39.73 13.23
N ASN A 276 23.49 -38.41 13.11
CA ASN A 276 24.44 -37.43 13.62
C ASN A 276 23.71 -36.35 14.44
N PRO A 277 23.63 -36.50 15.78
CA PRO A 277 22.82 -35.63 16.64
C PRO A 277 23.45 -34.26 16.90
N ASP A 278 24.73 -34.06 16.54
CA ASP A 278 25.49 -32.85 16.83
C ASP A 278 26.09 -32.29 15.53
N GLY A 279 26.28 -30.98 15.46
CA GLY A 279 26.98 -30.42 14.31
C GLY A 279 27.24 -28.90 14.36
N PRO A 280 28.21 -28.45 13.53
CA PRO A 280 28.64 -27.06 13.50
C PRO A 280 27.64 -26.20 12.74
N PHE A 281 27.61 -24.90 13.08
CA PHE A 281 26.82 -23.93 12.33
C PHE A 281 27.34 -23.73 10.89
N ILE A 282 26.42 -23.73 9.92
CA ILE A 282 26.67 -23.41 8.51
C ILE A 282 26.04 -22.06 8.16
N ASN A 283 26.87 -21.14 7.67
CA ASN A 283 26.45 -19.77 7.32
C ASN A 283 26.08 -19.59 5.83
N ASN A 284 25.89 -20.69 5.09
CA ASN A 284 25.62 -20.64 3.66
C ASN A 284 24.14 -20.38 3.33
N PHE A 285 23.27 -20.31 4.35
CA PHE A 285 21.83 -20.18 4.17
C PHE A 285 21.29 -18.93 4.87
N ALA A 286 20.22 -18.35 4.32
CA ALA A 286 19.43 -17.32 4.96
C ALA A 286 17.94 -17.65 4.80
N GLU A 287 17.13 -17.35 5.82
CA GLU A 287 15.68 -17.39 5.66
C GLU A 287 15.25 -16.35 4.63
N THR A 288 14.30 -16.72 3.78
CA THR A 288 13.83 -15.90 2.68
C THR A 288 12.31 -15.99 2.62
N ILE A 289 11.62 -14.85 2.51
CA ILE A 289 10.18 -14.81 2.27
C ILE A 289 9.95 -15.07 0.78
N ARG A 290 9.22 -16.15 0.47
CA ARG A 290 9.08 -16.67 -0.91
C ARG A 290 7.76 -16.35 -1.58
N ASP A 291 6.77 -16.02 -0.76
CA ASP A 291 5.50 -15.54 -1.25
C ASP A 291 4.81 -14.71 -0.17
N PHE A 292 3.88 -13.89 -0.62
CA PHE A 292 2.98 -13.12 0.21
C PHE A 292 1.57 -13.23 -0.35
N ARG A 293 0.56 -13.23 0.52
CA ARG A 293 -0.84 -13.23 0.13
C ARG A 293 -1.63 -12.46 1.16
N ILE A 294 -2.45 -11.52 0.69
CA ILE A 294 -3.45 -10.89 1.56
C ILE A 294 -4.49 -11.93 1.94
N GLU A 295 -4.77 -11.99 3.23
CA GLU A 295 -5.80 -12.82 3.82
C GLU A 295 -6.97 -11.92 4.23
N GLY A 296 -8.15 -12.50 4.44
CA GLY A 296 -9.30 -11.74 4.89
C GLY A 296 -10.52 -12.64 4.97
N SER A 297 -11.57 -12.17 5.63
CA SER A 297 -12.85 -12.89 5.69
C SER A 297 -13.49 -13.07 4.30
N THR A 298 -13.32 -12.07 3.43
CA THR A 298 -13.65 -12.11 2.00
C THR A 298 -12.57 -11.37 1.20
N PRO A 299 -12.38 -11.67 -0.10
CA PRO A 299 -11.45 -10.92 -0.97
C PRO A 299 -11.77 -9.42 -1.05
N TYR A 300 -13.04 -9.07 -0.96
CA TYR A 300 -13.52 -7.68 -0.95
C TYR A 300 -13.11 -6.93 0.32
N ASN A 301 -13.31 -7.54 1.49
CA ASN A 301 -12.87 -6.96 2.75
C ASN A 301 -11.35 -6.85 2.80
N ALA A 302 -10.64 -7.85 2.26
CA ALA A 302 -9.18 -7.82 2.14
C ALA A 302 -8.69 -6.62 1.30
N LEU A 303 -9.32 -6.34 0.15
CA LEU A 303 -8.97 -5.17 -0.66
C LEU A 303 -9.34 -3.87 0.05
N HIS A 304 -10.53 -3.80 0.65
CA HIS A 304 -10.98 -2.62 1.38
C HIS A 304 -10.02 -2.26 2.52
N ASN A 305 -9.59 -3.24 3.32
CA ASN A 305 -8.69 -3.07 4.46
C ASN A 305 -7.29 -2.57 4.11
N ILE A 306 -6.87 -2.65 2.85
CA ILE A 306 -5.54 -2.17 2.40
C ILE A 306 -5.66 -0.95 1.47
N SER A 307 -6.89 -0.51 1.20
CA SER A 307 -7.17 0.63 0.30
C SER A 307 -7.99 1.73 0.98
N ASP A 308 -8.39 1.53 2.25
CA ASP A 308 -9.02 2.56 3.06
C ASP A 308 -7.90 3.46 3.60
N PRO A 309 -7.88 4.75 3.25
CA PRO A 309 -6.84 5.62 3.74
C PRO A 309 -7.13 5.94 5.20
N SER A 310 -6.07 5.97 6.01
CA SER A 310 -6.26 6.08 7.46
C SER A 310 -7.02 7.31 7.94
N SER A 311 -7.92 7.04 8.89
CA SER A 311 -8.75 8.01 9.60
C SER A 311 -8.01 8.88 10.64
N VAL A 312 -6.69 8.72 10.81
CA VAL A 312 -5.98 9.23 12.00
C VAL A 312 -5.39 10.64 11.84
N ASN A 313 -5.44 11.27 10.66
CA ASN A 313 -5.05 12.68 10.55
C ASN A 313 -6.16 13.63 11.06
N ASN A 314 -6.23 13.79 12.38
CA ASN A 314 -7.15 14.67 13.09
C ASN A 314 -7.00 16.18 12.78
N ASN A 315 -5.99 16.60 12.01
CA ASN A 315 -5.78 18.00 11.59
C ASN A 315 -6.04 18.26 10.10
N LEU A 316 -6.19 17.23 9.27
CA LEU A 316 -6.56 17.38 7.87
C LEU A 316 -7.88 16.63 7.65
N SER A 317 -8.94 17.36 7.33
CA SER A 317 -10.22 16.75 6.95
C SER A 317 -10.50 17.10 5.51
N ASP A 318 -11.03 16.15 4.76
CA ASP A 318 -11.49 16.46 3.42
C ASP A 318 -12.59 17.51 3.45
N PRO A 319 -12.62 18.40 2.45
CA PRO A 319 -13.72 19.33 2.32
C PRO A 319 -15.03 18.57 2.10
N ASP A 320 -16.13 19.15 2.59
CA ASP A 320 -17.44 18.78 2.10
C ASP A 320 -17.63 19.38 0.70
N LEU A 321 -17.85 18.51 -0.29
CA LEU A 321 -17.90 18.84 -1.71
C LEU A 321 -19.33 18.71 -2.23
N GLU A 322 -19.81 19.81 -2.78
CA GLU A 322 -21.10 19.89 -3.46
C GLU A 322 -20.89 19.69 -4.96
N ASP A 323 -20.91 18.43 -5.41
CA ASP A 323 -20.70 18.04 -6.80
C ASP A 323 -21.61 16.85 -7.17
N VAL A 324 -21.81 16.62 -8.48
CA VAL A 324 -22.58 15.47 -8.98
C VAL A 324 -21.83 14.18 -8.63
N LEU A 325 -22.47 13.31 -7.85
CA LEU A 325 -21.91 12.01 -7.48
C LEU A 325 -22.26 10.94 -8.51
N ILE A 326 -21.22 10.33 -9.09
CA ILE A 326 -21.32 9.16 -9.96
C ILE A 326 -21.15 7.90 -9.11
N GLN A 327 -22.27 7.25 -8.81
CA GLN A 327 -22.28 5.97 -8.07
C GLN A 327 -22.28 4.77 -9.01
N SER A 328 -21.56 3.74 -8.60
CA SER A 328 -21.75 2.39 -9.13
C SER A 328 -22.33 1.45 -8.06
N GLY A 329 -22.93 0.33 -8.45
CA GLY A 329 -24.06 -0.26 -7.72
C GLY A 329 -23.89 -0.63 -6.23
N THR A 330 -22.68 -0.88 -5.71
CA THR A 330 -22.47 -1.29 -4.30
C THR A 330 -21.27 -0.59 -3.65
N PRO A 331 -21.48 0.33 -2.70
CA PRO A 331 -20.45 1.22 -2.13
C PRO A 331 -19.65 0.56 -1.00
N SER A 332 -18.89 -0.50 -1.29
CA SER A 332 -18.11 -1.18 -0.22
C SER A 332 -16.83 -1.87 -0.69
N GLN A 333 -16.25 -1.45 -1.82
CA GLN A 333 -15.17 -2.22 -2.46
C GLN A 333 -13.78 -1.58 -2.39
N GLY A 334 -13.66 -0.39 -1.78
CA GLY A 334 -12.42 0.38 -1.74
C GLY A 334 -11.99 0.91 -3.13
N SER A 335 -11.26 2.02 -3.15
CA SER A 335 -10.70 2.61 -4.37
C SER A 335 -9.18 2.56 -4.31
N PHE A 336 -8.56 1.84 -5.25
CA PHE A 336 -7.08 1.72 -5.34
C PHE A 336 -6.47 2.49 -6.52
N TRP A 337 -7.29 2.95 -7.47
CA TRP A 337 -6.78 3.55 -8.71
C TRP A 337 -6.13 4.93 -8.52
N THR A 338 -6.30 5.54 -7.35
CA THR A 338 -5.76 6.87 -7.01
C THR A 338 -4.38 6.81 -6.35
N ASP A 339 -3.87 5.63 -5.99
CA ASP A 339 -2.66 5.51 -5.17
C ASP A 339 -1.49 4.71 -5.77
N GLY A 340 -1.68 4.08 -6.92
CA GLY A 340 -0.61 3.27 -7.50
C GLY A 340 -0.47 1.93 -6.80
N LYS A 341 0.76 1.55 -6.41
CA LYS A 341 1.02 0.27 -5.74
C LYS A 341 0.84 0.40 -4.23
N PHE A 342 0.35 -0.68 -3.62
CA PHE A 342 0.35 -0.83 -2.18
C PHE A 342 1.78 -1.03 -1.67
N ASP A 343 2.07 -0.46 -0.52
CA ASP A 343 3.40 -0.46 0.09
C ASP A 343 3.39 -1.30 1.37
N PHE A 344 4.24 -2.32 1.45
CA PHE A 344 4.28 -3.22 2.60
C PHE A 344 5.59 -3.12 3.36
N LYS A 345 5.49 -3.02 4.69
CA LYS A 345 6.64 -3.14 5.62
C LYS A 345 6.50 -4.39 6.47
N ILE A 346 7.56 -5.20 6.50
CA ILE A 346 7.68 -6.36 7.37
C ILE A 346 8.75 -6.07 8.42
N TYR A 347 8.33 -5.99 9.68
CA TYR A 347 9.21 -5.84 10.84
C TYR A 347 9.51 -7.22 11.42
N ILE A 348 10.79 -7.53 11.54
CA ILE A 348 11.28 -8.85 11.93
C ILE A 348 12.08 -8.69 13.22
N ASN A 349 11.47 -9.14 14.31
CA ASN A 349 12.06 -9.17 15.63
C ASN A 349 12.73 -10.53 15.83
N TYR A 350 14.05 -10.57 15.66
CA TYR A 350 14.85 -11.80 15.74
C TYR A 350 15.60 -11.96 17.08
N ASN A 351 15.63 -10.91 17.91
CA ASN A 351 16.24 -10.91 19.24
C ASN A 351 15.62 -9.80 20.12
N ALA A 352 15.50 -10.01 21.43
CA ALA A 352 14.92 -9.06 22.38
C ALA A 352 15.68 -7.72 22.47
N ASP A 353 16.97 -7.67 22.17
CA ASP A 353 17.77 -6.42 22.32
C ASP A 353 18.18 -5.77 20.99
N SER A 354 17.95 -6.42 19.85
CA SER A 354 18.33 -5.89 18.53
C SER A 354 17.24 -5.01 17.93
N PRO A 355 17.53 -3.96 17.13
CA PRO A 355 16.48 -3.27 16.37
C PRO A 355 15.75 -4.26 15.44
N ASP A 356 14.47 -4.01 15.16
CA ASP A 356 13.73 -4.83 14.21
C ASP A 356 14.37 -4.70 12.82
N LEU A 357 14.59 -5.82 12.15
CA LEU A 357 14.98 -5.82 10.75
C LEU A 357 13.73 -5.47 9.92
N VAL A 358 13.81 -4.41 9.11
CA VAL A 358 12.70 -3.96 8.27
C VAL A 358 12.95 -4.40 6.82
N LYS A 359 11.96 -5.08 6.23
CA LYS A 359 11.89 -5.38 4.80
C LYS A 359 10.74 -4.62 4.19
N VAL A 360 10.94 -4.09 2.98
CA VAL A 360 9.96 -3.28 2.25
C VAL A 360 9.76 -3.90 0.88
N PHE A 361 8.52 -3.97 0.41
CA PHE A 361 8.18 -4.33 -0.96
C PHE A 361 6.86 -3.67 -1.36
N ASP A 362 6.64 -3.52 -2.67
CA ASP A 362 5.45 -2.93 -3.27
C ASP A 362 4.68 -3.98 -4.08
N ALA A 363 3.36 -3.78 -4.27
CA ALA A 363 2.54 -4.67 -5.07
C ALA A 363 1.38 -3.94 -5.74
N THR A 364 1.12 -4.24 -7.02
CA THR A 364 -0.10 -3.77 -7.68
C THR A 364 -1.31 -4.57 -7.18
N PRO A 365 -2.53 -3.99 -7.21
CA PRO A 365 -3.76 -4.72 -6.93
C PRO A 365 -3.88 -6.04 -7.71
N GLU A 366 -3.52 -6.06 -8.99
CA GLU A 366 -3.61 -7.22 -9.90
C GLU A 366 -2.54 -8.31 -9.61
N SER A 367 -1.50 -7.95 -8.86
CA SER A 367 -0.50 -8.90 -8.39
C SER A 367 -0.97 -9.62 -7.11
N LEU A 368 -1.83 -8.96 -6.31
CA LEU A 368 -2.43 -9.47 -5.08
C LEU A 368 -3.80 -10.13 -5.29
N PHE A 369 -4.50 -9.76 -6.37
CA PHE A 369 -5.84 -10.23 -6.66
C PHE A 369 -6.05 -10.48 -8.16
N ASP A 370 -6.87 -11.47 -8.51
CA ASP A 370 -7.50 -11.55 -9.81
C ASP A 370 -8.83 -10.77 -9.74
N ILE A 371 -8.92 -9.65 -10.47
CA ILE A 371 -10.04 -8.71 -10.43
C ILE A 371 -10.82 -8.79 -11.74
N THR A 372 -12.14 -8.89 -11.66
CA THR A 372 -13.04 -8.82 -12.82
C THR A 372 -13.86 -7.55 -12.75
N TYR A 373 -14.01 -6.89 -13.90
CA TYR A 373 -14.71 -5.62 -14.03
C TYR A 373 -15.96 -5.74 -14.90
N SER A 374 -16.97 -4.91 -14.62
CA SER A 374 -18.02 -4.58 -15.58
C SER A 374 -17.91 -3.14 -16.04
N GLU A 375 -18.14 -2.93 -17.33
CA GLU A 375 -18.15 -1.61 -17.97
C GLU A 375 -19.54 -0.96 -17.88
N LYS A 376 -19.57 0.35 -17.62
CA LYS A 376 -20.78 1.18 -17.69
C LYS A 376 -20.45 2.53 -18.32
N ASN A 377 -21.29 2.98 -19.25
CA ASN A 377 -21.22 4.34 -19.79
C ASN A 377 -22.16 5.27 -19.01
N ILE A 378 -21.68 6.45 -18.66
CA ILE A 378 -22.38 7.46 -17.87
C ILE A 378 -22.27 8.80 -18.59
N GLY A 379 -23.42 9.38 -18.93
CA GLY A 379 -23.50 10.72 -19.50
C GLY A 379 -23.69 11.77 -18.42
N LEU A 380 -22.81 12.76 -18.38
CA LEU A 380 -23.01 14.05 -17.74
C LEU A 380 -23.40 15.08 -18.82
N LEU A 381 -23.94 16.22 -18.42
CA LEU A 381 -24.41 17.27 -19.34
C LEU A 381 -23.35 17.69 -20.39
N TRP A 382 -22.07 17.59 -20.04
CA TRP A 382 -20.95 18.08 -20.83
C TRP A 382 -19.96 16.99 -21.27
N ILE A 383 -20.15 15.72 -20.87
CA ILE A 383 -19.24 14.62 -21.22
C ILE A 383 -19.91 13.24 -21.07
N ASP A 384 -19.58 12.32 -21.97
CA ASP A 384 -19.84 10.89 -21.82
C ASP A 384 -18.60 10.19 -21.30
N LEU A 385 -18.76 9.43 -20.22
CA LEU A 385 -17.67 8.78 -19.50
C LEU A 385 -17.88 7.27 -19.46
N LYS A 386 -16.79 6.55 -19.68
CA LYS A 386 -16.72 5.11 -19.41
C LYS A 386 -16.19 4.90 -18.00
N ILE A 387 -16.86 4.07 -17.21
CA ILE A 387 -16.37 3.64 -15.90
C ILE A 387 -16.37 2.11 -15.80
N TYR A 388 -15.49 1.61 -14.94
CA TYR A 388 -15.40 0.21 -14.54
C TYR A 388 -15.82 0.05 -13.08
N THR A 389 -16.37 -1.11 -12.77
CA THR A 389 -16.81 -1.46 -11.43
C THR A 389 -16.40 -2.89 -11.16
N ILE A 390 -15.92 -3.18 -9.95
CA ILE A 390 -15.46 -4.52 -9.61
C ILE A 390 -16.67 -5.45 -9.42
N THR A 391 -16.68 -6.59 -10.10
CA THR A 391 -17.74 -7.61 -10.00
C THR A 391 -17.30 -8.91 -9.35
N ASP A 392 -16.01 -9.22 -9.39
CA ASP A 392 -15.43 -10.40 -8.72
C ASP A 392 -13.98 -10.11 -8.34
N ILE A 393 -13.55 -10.64 -7.19
CA ILE A 393 -12.17 -10.55 -6.69
C ILE A 393 -11.77 -11.91 -6.13
N LYS A 394 -10.59 -12.39 -6.52
CA LYS A 394 -9.97 -13.59 -5.94
C LYS A 394 -8.57 -13.28 -5.44
N GLN A 395 -8.23 -13.70 -4.24
CA GLN A 395 -6.89 -13.54 -3.69
C GLN A 395 -5.86 -14.36 -4.47
N LYS A 396 -4.71 -13.75 -4.71
CA LYS A 396 -3.57 -14.31 -5.43
C LYS A 396 -2.34 -14.30 -4.54
N SER A 397 -1.50 -15.33 -4.67
CA SER A 397 -0.21 -15.35 -3.98
C SER A 397 0.80 -14.62 -4.85
N LEU A 398 1.35 -13.53 -4.33
CA LEU A 398 2.47 -12.79 -4.90
C LEU A 398 3.77 -13.57 -4.64
N PRO A 399 4.50 -14.03 -5.66
CA PRO A 399 5.84 -14.57 -5.48
C PRO A 399 6.80 -13.48 -5.01
N LEU A 400 7.63 -13.80 -4.01
CA LEU A 400 8.63 -12.89 -3.45
C LEU A 400 10.00 -13.58 -3.36
N ASP A 401 11.04 -12.78 -3.18
CA ASP A 401 12.40 -13.25 -2.86
C ASP A 401 13.07 -12.28 -1.88
N LEU A 402 12.46 -12.11 -0.71
CA LEU A 402 12.97 -11.20 0.31
C LEU A 402 13.85 -11.96 1.29
N GLU A 403 15.17 -11.91 1.08
CA GLU A 403 16.15 -12.45 2.03
C GLU A 403 16.02 -11.73 3.38
N VAL A 404 16.02 -12.48 4.48
CA VAL A 404 15.82 -12.00 5.86
C VAL A 404 17.15 -12.00 6.61
N LEU A 405 17.51 -13.12 7.23
CA LEU A 405 18.77 -13.36 7.92
C LEU A 405 18.97 -14.87 8.13
N THR A 406 20.19 -15.26 8.47
CA THR A 406 20.54 -16.63 8.84
C THR A 406 20.07 -16.97 10.26
N TRP A 407 19.51 -18.16 10.47
CA TRP A 407 19.06 -18.59 11.80
C TRP A 407 20.21 -19.13 12.67
N ARG A 408 21.05 -18.21 13.15
CA ARG A 408 22.20 -18.51 14.03
C ARG A 408 21.76 -18.59 15.50
N LEU A 409 21.30 -19.76 15.94
CA LEU A 409 20.63 -19.99 17.24
C LEU A 409 21.47 -19.63 18.49
N HIS A 410 22.80 -19.55 18.40
CA HIS A 410 23.61 -19.09 19.53
C HIS A 410 23.66 -17.56 19.66
N ASP A 411 23.36 -16.83 18.59
CA ASP A 411 23.32 -15.36 18.58
C ASP A 411 21.88 -14.82 18.63
N TYR A 412 20.92 -15.55 18.06
CA TYR A 412 19.55 -15.11 17.84
C TYR A 412 18.52 -15.99 18.55
N SER A 413 17.32 -15.45 18.70
CA SER A 413 16.18 -16.18 19.28
C SER A 413 15.81 -17.41 18.45
N ASN A 414 15.29 -18.43 19.12
CA ASN A 414 14.72 -19.62 18.47
C ASN A 414 13.27 -19.39 17.96
N GLU A 415 12.71 -18.21 18.24
CA GLU A 415 11.44 -17.72 17.71
C GLU A 415 11.63 -16.29 17.16
N TRP A 416 11.12 -16.03 15.97
CA TRP A 416 11.11 -14.70 15.37
C TRP A 416 9.68 -14.20 15.22
N ARG A 417 9.45 -12.94 15.57
CA ARG A 417 8.14 -12.30 15.43
C ARG A 417 8.13 -11.41 14.21
N PHE A 418 7.16 -11.64 13.34
CA PHE A 418 6.92 -10.88 12.11
C PHE A 418 5.68 -10.02 12.31
N ARG A 419 5.78 -8.72 12.04
CA ARG A 419 4.64 -7.79 11.96
C ARG A 419 4.61 -7.20 10.57
N VAL A 420 3.44 -7.11 9.97
CA VAL A 420 3.25 -6.59 8.62
C VAL A 420 2.32 -5.39 8.67
N GLU A 421 2.66 -4.33 7.95
CA GLU A 421 1.82 -3.15 7.77
C GLU A 421 1.70 -2.82 6.28
N GLU A 422 0.55 -2.33 5.85
CA GLU A 422 0.38 -1.56 4.61
C GLU A 422 0.63 -0.08 4.94
N VAL A 423 1.35 0.65 4.08
CA VAL A 423 1.89 1.97 4.38
C VAL A 423 1.22 3.09 3.60
N ASP A 424 0.38 3.83 4.32
CA ASP A 424 -0.23 5.10 3.91
C ASP A 424 0.62 6.38 4.18
N LEU A 425 0.02 7.56 3.90
CA LEU A 425 0.57 8.91 4.14
C LEU A 425 1.07 9.14 5.57
N GLN A 426 2.28 9.65 5.73
CA GLN A 426 3.03 9.61 6.99
C GLN A 426 2.45 10.44 8.16
N VAL A 427 2.02 9.75 9.23
CA VAL A 427 2.07 10.28 10.61
C VAL A 427 2.76 9.24 11.50
N LYS A 428 4.04 9.43 11.82
CA LYS A 428 4.81 8.47 12.65
C LYS A 428 4.62 8.76 14.14
N ASN A 429 4.32 7.71 14.91
CA ASN A 429 4.33 7.72 16.37
C ASN A 429 5.32 6.70 16.95
N THR A 430 5.88 7.03 18.11
CA THR A 430 6.79 6.17 18.87
C THR A 430 6.10 5.75 20.17
N SER A 431 5.99 4.45 20.43
CA SER A 431 5.51 3.93 21.72
C SER A 431 6.49 2.90 22.29
N THR A 432 6.73 2.92 23.60
CA THR A 432 7.60 1.95 24.26
C THR A 432 6.82 0.68 24.61
N THR A 433 7.24 -0.47 24.08
CA THR A 433 6.67 -1.79 24.39
C THR A 433 7.76 -2.74 24.89
N SER A 434 7.47 -3.56 25.90
CA SER A 434 8.34 -4.68 26.28
C SER A 434 8.23 -5.82 25.27
N SER A 435 9.36 -6.45 24.94
CA SER A 435 9.44 -7.66 24.12
C SER A 435 10.26 -8.71 24.86
N SER A 436 9.79 -9.95 24.84
CA SER A 436 10.53 -11.13 25.30
C SER A 436 10.80 -12.08 24.14
N THR A 437 11.97 -12.71 24.12
CA THR A 437 12.38 -13.75 23.16
C THR A 437 13.03 -14.94 23.86
N LYS A 438 13.06 -16.10 23.21
CA LYS A 438 13.59 -17.35 23.77
C LYS A 438 14.90 -17.76 23.13
N HIS A 439 15.87 -18.13 23.95
CA HIS A 439 17.20 -18.53 23.51
C HIS A 439 17.53 -19.98 23.91
N ASN A 440 18.29 -20.64 23.04
CA ASN A 440 18.82 -21.98 23.26
C ASN A 440 20.10 -21.91 24.11
N THR A 441 20.26 -22.85 25.05
CA THR A 441 21.44 -22.94 25.93
C THR A 441 22.38 -24.12 25.60
N ASN A 442 22.02 -24.96 24.62
CA ASN A 442 22.70 -26.23 24.32
C ASN A 442 23.86 -26.09 23.30
N PHE A 443 24.82 -25.23 23.61
CA PHE A 443 26.01 -25.01 22.78
C PHE A 443 27.29 -25.37 23.53
N GLU A 444 28.19 -26.09 22.87
CA GLU A 444 29.54 -26.34 23.35
C GLU A 444 30.57 -25.61 22.47
N PHE A 445 31.62 -25.11 23.13
CA PHE A 445 32.75 -24.46 22.47
C PHE A 445 33.87 -25.49 22.31
N GLU A 446 34.06 -25.98 21.09
CA GLU A 446 35.16 -26.88 20.77
C GLU A 446 36.39 -26.06 20.36
N ALA A 447 37.45 -26.14 21.17
CA ALA A 447 38.75 -25.59 20.82
C ALA A 447 39.45 -26.53 19.83
N SER A 448 39.43 -26.18 18.54
CA SER A 448 40.19 -26.89 17.49
C SER A 448 41.16 -25.92 16.82
N GLY A 449 42.31 -25.67 17.46
CA GLY A 449 43.34 -24.75 16.96
C GLY A 449 43.02 -23.27 17.22
N GLU A 450 43.56 -22.37 16.39
CA GLU A 450 43.43 -20.89 16.53
C GLU A 450 42.00 -20.35 16.26
N LEU A 451 41.02 -21.22 16.02
CA LEU A 451 39.63 -20.86 15.73
C LEU A 451 38.67 -21.59 16.70
N PHE A 452 37.83 -20.82 17.39
CA PHE A 452 36.77 -21.36 18.25
C PHE A 452 35.53 -21.68 17.39
N ASN A 453 35.10 -22.94 17.36
CA ASN A 453 33.87 -23.36 16.69
C ASN A 453 32.76 -23.60 17.71
N VAL A 454 31.57 -23.06 17.43
CA VAL A 454 30.35 -23.28 18.23
C VAL A 454 29.61 -24.48 17.65
N VAL A 455 29.44 -25.53 18.46
CA VAL A 455 28.75 -26.77 18.06
C VAL A 455 27.43 -26.87 18.82
N LYS A 456 26.35 -27.13 18.08
CA LYS A 456 25.04 -27.41 18.69
C LYS A 456 25.01 -28.88 19.12
N ILE A 457 24.64 -29.13 20.37
CA ILE A 457 24.60 -30.48 20.96
C ILE A 457 23.15 -30.97 21.07
N GLY A 458 22.85 -32.11 20.44
CA GLY A 458 21.58 -32.82 20.47
C GLY A 458 20.63 -32.50 19.32
N GLY A 459 20.01 -33.55 18.76
CA GLY A 459 18.90 -33.49 17.80
C GLY A 459 17.52 -33.53 18.47
N LYS A 460 16.51 -32.94 17.81
CA LYS A 460 15.29 -32.36 18.45
C LYS A 460 15.65 -31.15 19.30
N TYR A 461 14.65 -30.40 19.76
CA TYR A 461 14.73 -29.54 20.95
C TYR A 461 15.38 -30.32 22.11
N GLY A 462 16.70 -30.45 22.10
CA GLY A 462 17.44 -31.48 22.81
C GLY A 462 17.45 -31.14 24.29
N ALA A 463 16.47 -31.64 25.04
CA ALA A 463 16.38 -31.51 26.50
C ALA A 463 16.82 -30.13 27.05
N SER A 464 16.57 -29.04 26.32
CA SER A 464 17.26 -27.78 26.56
C SER A 464 16.49 -26.94 27.57
N SER A 465 17.19 -26.38 28.55
CA SER A 465 16.70 -25.25 29.33
C SER A 465 16.60 -24.05 28.39
N GLU A 466 15.41 -23.48 28.21
CA GLU A 466 15.25 -22.20 27.50
C GLU A 466 15.52 -21.07 28.48
N GLU A 467 16.23 -20.03 28.04
CA GLU A 467 16.29 -18.76 28.78
C GLU A 467 15.43 -17.72 28.06
N THR A 468 14.60 -17.01 28.83
CA THR A 468 13.77 -15.92 28.32
C THR A 468 14.51 -14.62 28.55
N HIS A 469 14.88 -13.95 27.47
CA HIS A 469 15.43 -12.60 27.52
C HIS A 469 14.30 -11.61 27.32
N SER A 470 14.19 -10.62 28.20
CA SER A 470 13.16 -9.57 28.14
C SER A 470 13.80 -8.20 28.12
N SER A 471 13.36 -7.36 27.20
CA SER A 471 13.87 -6.00 27.00
C SER A 471 12.74 -5.04 26.67
N SER A 472 12.89 -3.76 27.01
CA SER A 472 11.95 -2.71 26.61
C SER A 472 12.44 -2.05 25.32
N LYS A 473 11.63 -2.10 24.26
CA LYS A 473 11.91 -1.43 22.97
C LYS A 473 10.92 -0.31 22.70
N THR A 474 11.38 0.76 22.08
CA THR A 474 10.48 1.71 21.41
C THR A 474 10.11 1.15 20.05
N LYS A 475 8.82 0.88 19.83
CA LYS A 475 8.26 0.58 18.51
C LYS A 475 7.92 1.90 17.82
N GLU A 476 8.38 2.04 16.59
CA GLU A 476 7.88 3.04 15.65
C GLU A 476 6.73 2.40 14.88
N TRP A 477 5.60 3.09 14.81
CA TRP A 477 4.48 2.74 13.95
C TRP A 477 3.95 4.01 13.30
N THR A 478 3.43 3.88 12.10
CA THR A 478 2.72 4.96 11.41
C THR A 478 1.25 4.88 11.83
N GLU A 479 0.73 5.94 12.46
CA GLU A 479 -0.69 6.07 12.84
C GLU A 479 -1.62 5.99 11.61
N SER A 480 -1.04 6.24 10.44
CA SER A 480 -1.72 6.14 9.17
C SER A 480 -1.71 4.75 8.53
N SER A 481 -0.85 3.83 8.96
CA SER A 481 -0.70 2.53 8.28
C SER A 481 -1.71 1.48 8.75
N ASP A 482 -2.19 0.63 7.85
CA ASP A 482 -3.01 -0.52 8.20
C ASP A 482 -2.16 -1.65 8.77
N ASP A 483 -2.37 -1.99 10.05
CA ASP A 483 -1.69 -3.12 10.70
C ASP A 483 -2.31 -4.44 10.23
N LEU A 484 -1.57 -5.17 9.39
CA LEU A 484 -1.98 -6.47 8.86
C LEU A 484 -1.74 -7.62 9.85
N GLY A 485 -1.31 -7.28 11.07
CA GLY A 485 -1.15 -8.16 12.20
C GLY A 485 0.24 -8.75 12.31
N MET A 486 0.35 -9.70 13.24
CA MET A 486 1.61 -10.31 13.62
C MET A 486 1.52 -11.82 13.73
N THR A 487 2.65 -12.48 13.53
CA THR A 487 2.78 -13.93 13.69
C THR A 487 4.16 -14.27 14.26
N VAL A 488 4.29 -15.45 14.85
CA VAL A 488 5.54 -15.95 15.40
C VAL A 488 5.95 -17.19 14.62
N VAL A 489 7.18 -17.18 14.13
CA VAL A 489 7.82 -18.29 13.42
C VAL A 489 8.83 -18.92 14.35
N HIS A 490 8.77 -20.23 14.53
CA HIS A 490 9.72 -20.95 15.36
C HIS A 490 10.76 -21.65 14.49
N PHE A 491 12.00 -21.73 14.97
CA PHE A 491 13.07 -22.47 14.31
C PHE A 491 12.64 -23.91 13.98
N GLY A 492 12.00 -24.58 14.96
CA GLY A 492 11.54 -25.95 14.84
C GLY A 492 10.28 -26.14 13.98
N ASP A 493 9.73 -25.09 13.37
CA ASP A 493 8.62 -25.28 12.43
C ASP A 493 9.11 -25.97 11.16
N ASN A 494 8.42 -27.05 10.77
CA ASN A 494 8.67 -27.70 9.48
C ASN A 494 8.41 -26.72 8.32
N VAL A 495 9.38 -26.57 7.40
CA VAL A 495 9.25 -25.70 6.23
C VAL A 495 8.42 -26.38 5.15
N ILE A 496 8.79 -27.59 4.73
CA ILE A 496 7.94 -28.48 3.92
C ILE A 496 6.97 -29.18 4.88
N ILE A 497 5.68 -29.17 4.54
CA ILE A 497 4.62 -29.82 5.32
C ILE A 497 3.95 -30.97 4.58
N ASP A 498 4.06 -31.01 3.25
CA ASP A 498 3.46 -32.06 2.42
C ASP A 498 4.18 -32.18 1.07
N GLU A 499 3.96 -33.28 0.36
CA GLU A 499 4.45 -33.50 -1.00
C GLU A 499 3.35 -34.13 -1.87
N PHE A 500 3.31 -33.77 -3.15
CA PHE A 500 2.36 -34.34 -4.11
C PHE A 500 3.04 -34.57 -5.46
N GLU A 501 2.64 -35.64 -6.16
CA GLU A 501 3.06 -35.89 -7.53
C GLU A 501 2.15 -35.16 -8.50
N LEU A 502 2.72 -34.22 -9.28
CA LEU A 502 2.08 -33.70 -10.46
C LEU A 502 2.32 -34.67 -11.61
N VAL A 503 1.24 -35.23 -12.15
CA VAL A 503 1.30 -36.12 -13.31
C VAL A 503 0.70 -35.41 -14.51
N MET A 504 1.54 -35.06 -15.49
CA MET A 504 1.09 -34.52 -16.77
C MET A 504 1.17 -35.60 -17.83
N ASN A 505 0.01 -35.95 -18.39
CA ASN A 505 -0.10 -36.93 -19.47
C ASN A 505 -0.15 -36.20 -20.82
N LEU A 506 0.96 -36.23 -21.55
CA LEU A 506 1.03 -35.80 -22.94
C LEU A 506 0.93 -37.01 -23.87
N PRO A 507 0.56 -36.86 -25.15
CA PRO A 507 0.62 -37.97 -26.10
C PRO A 507 2.03 -38.54 -26.15
N PHE A 508 2.17 -39.83 -25.82
CA PHE A 508 3.42 -40.61 -25.81
C PHE A 508 4.44 -40.29 -24.69
N ILE A 509 4.16 -39.34 -23.78
CA ILE A 509 5.07 -38.99 -22.68
C ILE A 509 4.26 -38.72 -21.40
N GLN A 510 4.67 -39.34 -20.30
CA GLN A 510 4.21 -39.03 -18.95
C GLN A 510 5.30 -38.26 -18.22
N ILE A 511 5.01 -37.03 -17.80
CA ILE A 511 5.90 -36.22 -16.95
C ILE A 511 5.40 -36.35 -15.52
N LYS A 512 6.29 -36.74 -14.61
CA LYS A 512 6.06 -36.74 -13.17
C LYS A 512 6.99 -35.72 -12.53
N ASP A 513 6.42 -34.82 -11.74
CA ASP A 513 7.18 -33.86 -10.95
C ASP A 513 6.70 -33.89 -9.49
N THR A 514 7.62 -33.79 -8.54
CA THR A 514 7.29 -33.76 -7.11
C THR A 514 7.19 -32.31 -6.69
N ILE A 515 6.01 -31.91 -6.21
CA ILE A 515 5.76 -30.57 -5.71
C ILE A 515 5.66 -30.64 -4.19
N TYR A 516 6.44 -29.80 -3.53
CA TYR A 516 6.42 -29.66 -2.08
C TYR A 516 5.47 -28.55 -1.67
N ARG A 517 4.61 -28.83 -0.68
CA ARG A 517 3.79 -27.83 -0.03
C ARG A 517 4.60 -27.17 1.08
N LEU A 518 4.78 -25.86 0.98
CA LEU A 518 5.42 -25.06 2.00
C LEU A 518 4.44 -24.69 3.13
N ARG A 519 4.96 -24.57 4.34
CA ARG A 519 4.25 -23.97 5.47
C ARG A 519 4.00 -22.50 5.16
N ARG A 520 2.77 -22.06 5.41
CA ARG A 520 2.39 -20.64 5.42
C ARG A 520 2.20 -20.19 6.85
N TYR A 521 2.85 -19.10 7.20
CA TYR A 521 2.64 -18.37 8.44
C TYR A 521 1.57 -17.32 8.17
N LYS A 522 0.54 -17.33 9.00
CA LYS A 522 -0.63 -16.47 8.85
C LYS A 522 -0.63 -15.46 9.99
N THR A 523 -0.83 -14.19 9.66
CA THR A 523 -1.26 -13.13 10.58
C THR A 523 -2.80 -13.11 10.59
N ASN A 524 -3.43 -12.00 10.97
CA ASN A 524 -4.88 -11.87 10.79
C ASN A 524 -5.25 -11.55 9.33
N GLU A 525 -4.51 -10.66 8.68
CA GLU A 525 -4.85 -10.07 7.37
C GLU A 525 -3.87 -10.45 6.25
N CYS A 526 -2.82 -11.23 6.51
CA CYS A 526 -1.92 -11.73 5.48
C CYS A 526 -1.28 -13.08 5.82
N SER A 527 -0.64 -13.70 4.83
CA SER A 527 0.18 -14.90 5.03
C SER A 527 1.37 -14.93 4.08
N PHE A 528 2.44 -15.59 4.52
CA PHE A 528 3.67 -15.73 3.76
C PHE A 528 4.34 -17.09 4.02
N SER A 529 5.22 -17.52 3.13
CA SER A 529 6.12 -18.65 3.39
C SER A 529 7.54 -18.16 3.67
N LEU A 530 8.21 -18.81 4.62
CA LEU A 530 9.59 -18.53 5.02
C LEU A 530 10.44 -19.78 4.79
N VAL A 531 11.47 -19.67 3.95
CA VAL A 531 12.26 -20.80 3.49
C VAL A 531 13.76 -20.49 3.59
N PRO A 532 14.58 -21.38 4.15
CA PRO A 532 16.04 -21.24 4.08
C PRO A 532 16.52 -21.43 2.64
N ARG A 533 17.21 -20.44 2.09
CA ARG A 533 17.87 -20.49 0.78
C ARG A 533 19.36 -20.34 0.91
N LYS A 534 20.10 -20.99 0.02
CA LYS A 534 21.55 -20.84 -0.05
C LYS A 534 21.90 -19.45 -0.61
N VAL A 535 22.79 -18.74 0.06
CA VAL A 535 23.19 -17.35 -0.25
C VAL A 535 24.70 -17.19 -0.48
N GLN A 536 25.48 -18.28 -0.36
CA GLN A 536 26.93 -18.32 -0.58
C GLN A 536 27.36 -19.54 -1.40
#